data_AF-A0A4R3N161-F1
#
_entry.id   AF-A0A4R3N161-F1
#
_cell.length_a   1.000
_cell.length_b   1.000
_cell.length_c   1.000
_cell.angle_alpha   90.00
_cell.angle_beta   90.00
_cell.angle_gamma   90.00
#
_symmetry.space_group_name_H-M   'P 1'
#
loop_
_entity.id
_entity.type
_entity.pdbx_description
1 polymer ?
#
loop_
_entity_poly.entity_id
_entity_poly.type
_entity_poly.pdbx_seq_one_letter_code
_entity_poly.pdbx_strand_id
1 'polypeptide(L)' 'MNINELIQDYMNERNQYPESVNHLLDYCQQKYINGELPIHDYRILFKKLLDRGAVSAYQNA' A
#
# COMPACT_ATOMS: atom_id res chain seq x y z
N MET A 1 10.45 -0.78 -5.46
CA MET A 1 9.38 -1.74 -5.11
C MET A 1 8.13 -1.47 -5.96
N ASN A 2 7.50 -2.52 -6.49
CA ASN A 2 6.28 -2.44 -7.29
C ASN A 2 5.06 -2.98 -6.53
N ILE A 3 3.85 -2.63 -7.00
CA ILE A 3 2.60 -3.01 -6.32
C ILE A 3 2.40 -4.53 -6.20
N ASN A 4 2.93 -5.30 -7.15
CA ASN A 4 2.87 -6.77 -7.11
C ASN A 4 3.78 -7.32 -6.00
N GLU A 5 4.95 -6.70 -5.77
CA GLU A 5 5.84 -7.05 -4.66
C GLU A 5 5.18 -6.70 -3.32
N LEU A 6 4.52 -5.55 -3.23
CA LEU A 6 3.75 -5.15 -2.05
C LEU A 6 2.62 -6.14 -1.72
N ILE A 7 1.90 -6.62 -2.73
CA ILE A 7 0.85 -7.63 -2.55
C ILE A 7 1.44 -8.95 -2.08
N GLN A 8 2.55 -9.38 -2.67
CA GLN A 8 3.26 -10.59 -2.26
C GLN A 8 3.75 -10.49 -0.81
N ASP A 9 4.38 -9.39 -0.43
CA ASP A 9 4.80 -9.12 0.95
C ASP A 9 3.62 -9.16 1.91
N TYR A 10 2.53 -8.47 1.58
CA TYR A 10 1.30 -8.49 2.39
C TYR A 10 0.76 -9.90 2.59
N MET A 11 0.70 -10.69 1.51
CA MET A 11 0.24 -12.07 1.55
C MET A 11 1.18 -12.95 2.37
N ASN A 12 2.49 -12.77 2.25
CA ASN A 12 3.48 -13.57 2.99
C ASN A 12 3.44 -13.26 4.48
N GLU A 13 3.30 -11.99 4.86
CA GLU A 13 3.28 -11.57 6.27
C GLU A 13 1.93 -11.82 6.95
N ARG A 14 0.81 -11.58 6.26
CA ARG A 14 -0.54 -11.73 6.82
C ARG A 14 -1.20 -13.07 6.52
N ASN A 15 -0.58 -13.87 5.65
CA ASN A 15 -1.10 -15.14 5.14
C ASN A 15 -2.52 -15.03 4.56
N GLN A 16 -2.86 -13.85 4.06
CA GLN A 16 -4.19 -13.49 3.58
C GLN A 16 -4.08 -12.58 2.35
N TYR A 17 -5.03 -12.74 1.42
CA TYR A 17 -5.13 -11.83 0.28
C TYR A 17 -5.68 -10.48 0.77
N PRO A 18 -5.16 -9.34 0.28
CA PRO A 18 -5.75 -8.05 0.59
C PRO A 18 -7.21 -8.00 0.10
N GLU A 19 -8.15 -7.90 1.04
CA GLU A 19 -9.59 -7.83 0.72
C GLU A 19 -9.97 -6.55 -0.02
N SER A 20 -9.15 -5.51 0.11
CA SER A 20 -9.35 -4.23 -0.56
C SER A 20 -8.02 -3.54 -0.86
N VAL A 21 -8.04 -2.64 -1.83
CA VAL A 21 -6.88 -1.78 -2.15
C VAL A 21 -6.52 -0.87 -0.97
N ASN A 22 -7.48 -0.59 -0.07
CA ASN A 22 -7.25 0.18 1.14
C ASN A 22 -6.36 -0.57 2.14
N HIS A 23 -6.52 -1.89 2.29
CA HIS A 23 -5.61 -2.68 3.13
C HIS A 23 -4.16 -2.66 2.61
N LEU A 24 -3.98 -2.63 1.29
CA LEU A 24 -2.65 -2.44 0.69
C LEU A 24 -2.10 -1.03 0.93
N LEU A 25 -2.97 -0.02 0.94
CA LEU A 25 -2.61 1.37 1.24
C LEU A 25 -2.14 1.52 2.68
N ASP A 26 -2.89 0.98 3.63
CA ASP A 26 -2.56 1.00 5.06
C ASP A 26 -1.21 0.30 5.30
N TYR A 27 -1.02 -0.86 4.67
CA TYR A 27 0.23 -1.61 4.77
C TYR A 27 1.42 -0.87 4.15
N CYS A 28 1.23 -0.25 2.98
CA CYS A 28 2.24 0.59 2.34
C CYS A 28 2.63 1.78 3.24
N GLN A 29 1.65 2.42 3.87
CA GLN A 29 1.88 3.50 4.83
C GLN A 29 2.64 3.02 6.06
N GLN A 30 2.29 1.86 6.62
CA GLN A 30 3.01 1.27 7.76
C GLN A 30 4.48 1.02 7.43
N LYS A 31 4.79 0.38 6.29
CA LYS A 31 6.19 0.18 5.87
C LYS A 31 6.95 1.50 5.70
N TYR A 32 6.29 2.53 5.18
CA TYR A 32 6.90 3.86 5.06
C TYR A 32 7.18 4.51 6.42
N ILE A 33 6.21 4.46 7.34
CA ILE A 33 6.36 5.00 8.71
C ILE A 33 7.45 4.26 9.48
N ASN A 34 7.58 2.95 9.29
CA ASN A 34 8.63 2.13 9.90
C ASN A 34 10.03 2.37 9.30
N GLY A 35 10.14 3.14 8.22
CA GLY A 35 11.39 3.35 7.49
C GLY A 35 11.83 2.16 6.62
N GLU A 36 10.96 1.16 6.46
CA GLU A 36 11.20 -0.03 5.64
C GLU A 36 10.94 0.25 4.15
N LEU A 37 10.18 1.29 3.84
CA LEU A 37 9.87 1.73 2.48
C LEU A 37 10.40 3.15 2.23
N PRO A 38 11.24 3.36 1.19
CA PRO A 38 11.68 4.69 0.81
C PRO A 38 10.52 5.57 0.32
N ILE A 39 10.61 6.89 0.57
CA ILE A 39 9.58 7.86 0.14
C ILE A 39 9.30 7.85 -1.38
N HIS A 40 10.33 7.56 -2.19
CA HIS A 40 10.19 7.45 -3.65
C HIS A 40 9.28 6.28 -4.03
N ASP A 41 9.51 5.10 -3.46
CA ASP A 41 8.69 3.92 -3.69
C ASP A 41 7.28 4.11 -3.12
N TYR A 42 7.18 4.69 -1.91
CA TYR A 42 5.90 5.02 -1.28
C TYR A 42 5.02 5.88 -2.19
N ARG A 43 5.55 6.97 -2.75
CA ARG A 43 4.77 7.85 -3.65
C ARG A 43 4.28 7.13 -4.91
N ILE A 44 5.12 6.27 -5.50
CA ILE A 44 4.76 5.51 -6.70
C ILE A 44 3.66 4.50 -6.37
N LEU A 45 3.80 3.76 -5.26
CA LEU A 45 2.82 2.80 -4.80
C LEU A 45 1.51 3.48 -4.42
N PHE A 46 1.56 4.58 -3.67
CA PHE A 46 0.41 5.37 -3.26
C PHE A 46 -0.40 5.85 -4.47
N LYS A 47 0.25 6.41 -5.50
CA LYS A 47 -0.42 6.81 -6.73
C LYS A 47 -1.06 5.63 -7.46
N LYS A 48 -0.35 4.49 -7.58
CA LYS A 48 -0.90 3.27 -8.20
C LYS A 48 -2.09 2.70 -7.44
N LEU A 49 -2.08 2.81 -6.11
CA LEU A 49 -3.18 2.36 -5.25
C LEU A 49 -4.40 3.28 -5.43
N LEU A 50 -4.21 4.60 -5.44
CA LEU A 50 -5.26 5.58 -5.76
C LEU A 50 -5.85 5.36 -7.16
N ASP A 51 -5.01 5.18 -8.18
CA ASP A 51 -5.46 4.91 -9.57
C ASP A 51 -6.28 3.61 -9.67
N ARG A 52 -6.06 2.64 -8.77
CA ARG A 52 -6.83 1.39 -8.67
C ARG A 52 -8.13 1.53 -7.86
N GLY A 53 -8.47 2.74 -7.43
CA GLY A 53 -9.67 3.01 -6.64
C GLY A 53 -9.49 2.87 -5.14
N ALA A 54 -8.25 2.93 -4.62
CA ALA A 54 -8.06 3.11 -3.18
C ALA A 54 -8.70 4.44 -2.76
N VAL A 55 -9.58 4.38 -1.77
CA VAL A 55 -10.16 5.57 -1.17
C VAL A 55 -9.34 5.82 0.09
N SER A 56 -8.33 6.68 -0.02
CA SER A 56 -7.68 7.16 1.19
C SER A 56 -8.72 7.94 1.99
N ALA A 57 -8.81 7.70 3.30
CA ALA A 57 -9.72 8.44 4.18
C ALA A 57 -9.52 9.98 4.12
N TYR A 58 -8.43 10.45 3.50
CA TYR A 58 -8.12 11.85 3.27
C TYR A 58 -8.80 12.48 2.04
N GLN A 59 -9.50 11.72 1.20
CA GLN A 59 -10.12 12.26 -0.02
C GLN A 59 -11.58 12.71 0.15
N ASN A 60 -12.12 12.68 1.38
CA ASN A 60 -13.44 13.23 1.73
C ASN A 60 -13.34 14.27 2.87
N ALA A 61 -12.43 15.24 2.74
CA ALA A 61 -12.41 16.45 3.56
C ALA A 61 -12.59 17.69 2.67
#